data_AF-A0A2D5TIJ0-F1
#
_entry.id   AF-A0A2D5TIJ0-F1
#
_cell.length_a   1.000
_cell.length_b   1.000
_cell.length_c   1.000
_cell.angle_alpha   90.00
_cell.angle_beta   90.00
_cell.angle_gamma   90.00
#
_symmetry.space_group_name_H-M   'P 1'
#
loop_
_entity.id
_entity.type
_entity.pdbx_description
1 polymer ?
#
loop_
_entity_poly.entity_id
_entity_poly.type
_entity_poly.pdbx_seq_one_letter_code
_entity_poly.pdbx_strand_id
1 'polypeptide(L)'
;MMDHRIILETGIGTDLYGYDYTKAAIRAVNDAIRHSSLTLFTELSLNPAEMTVKVTIGIQEPSSLDTKRVAAELPRGNAKVTAAKGGQNILSADGSSTTIVATAAIEAYYPINQSAYKLSD
;
A
#
# COMPACT_ATOMS: atom_id res chain seq x y z
N MET A 1 7.25 1.13 23.65
CA MET A 1 7.86 1.93 22.57
C MET A 1 6.72 2.44 21.70
N MET A 2 6.74 3.70 21.26
CA MET A 2 5.72 4.20 20.35
C MET A 2 6.11 3.85 18.91
N ASP A 3 5.11 3.46 18.11
CA ASP A 3 5.29 3.22 16.69
C ASP A 3 5.38 4.56 15.96
N HIS A 4 6.46 4.78 15.22
CA HIS A 4 6.69 5.98 14.43
C HIS A 4 6.59 5.65 12.94
N ARG A 5 5.93 6.52 12.17
CA ARG A 5 5.88 6.37 10.71
C ARG A 5 7.26 6.65 10.13
N ILE A 6 7.81 5.68 9.42
CA ILE A 6 9.13 5.77 8.79
C ILE A 6 9.04 6.20 7.32
N ILE A 7 7.96 5.82 6.62
CA ILE A 7 7.71 6.21 5.23
C ILE A 7 6.21 6.18 4.91
N LEU A 8 5.82 6.98 3.90
CA LEU A 8 4.55 6.86 3.18
C LEU A 8 4.89 6.66 1.70
N GLU A 9 4.47 5.53 1.14
CA GLU A 9 4.60 5.21 -0.28
C GLU A 9 3.21 5.23 -0.91
N THR A 10 3.10 5.78 -2.12
CA THR A 10 1.82 5.87 -2.82
C THR A 10 1.94 5.32 -4.22
N GLY A 11 0.87 4.71 -4.73
CA GLY A 11 0.86 4.14 -6.07
C GLY A 11 -0.53 4.10 -6.69
N ILE A 12 -0.56 3.82 -7.98
CA ILE A 12 -1.78 3.70 -8.78
C ILE A 12 -1.80 2.37 -9.53
N GLY A 13 -2.99 1.81 -9.70
CA GLY A 13 -3.18 0.59 -10.47
C GLY A 13 -4.53 0.59 -11.16
N THR A 14 -4.60 -0.08 -12.30
CA THR A 14 -5.84 -0.15 -13.08
C THR A 14 -6.22 -1.58 -13.41
N ASP A 15 -7.51 -1.82 -13.62
CA ASP A 15 -8.00 -2.98 -14.36
C ASP A 15 -8.87 -2.48 -15.49
N LEU A 16 -8.43 -2.70 -16.73
CA LEU A 16 -8.99 -1.99 -17.88
C LEU A 16 -10.35 -2.55 -18.34
N TYR A 17 -10.55 -3.85 -18.18
CA TYR A 17 -11.69 -4.56 -18.80
C TYR A 17 -12.38 -5.58 -17.89
N GLY A 18 -11.79 -5.95 -16.74
CA GLY A 18 -12.27 -7.07 -15.92
C GLY A 18 -13.20 -6.67 -14.78
N TYR A 19 -13.40 -5.36 -14.53
CA TYR A 19 -14.10 -4.85 -13.35
C TYR A 19 -13.54 -5.40 -12.02
N ASP A 20 -12.24 -5.75 -11.99
CA ASP A 20 -11.61 -6.39 -10.83
C ASP A 20 -10.89 -5.35 -9.97
N TYR A 21 -11.59 -4.87 -8.92
CA TYR A 21 -11.04 -3.96 -7.93
C TYR A 21 -9.80 -4.52 -7.20
N THR A 22 -9.75 -5.83 -6.96
CA THR A 22 -8.63 -6.48 -6.26
C THR A 22 -7.39 -6.47 -7.14
N LYS A 23 -7.53 -6.78 -8.43
CA LYS A 23 -6.43 -6.72 -9.40
C LYS A 23 -5.90 -5.29 -9.59
N ALA A 24 -6.79 -4.30 -9.68
CA ALA A 24 -6.39 -2.89 -9.73
C ALA A 24 -5.63 -2.48 -8.46
N ALA A 25 -6.11 -2.89 -7.28
CA ALA A 25 -5.46 -2.60 -6.00
C ALA A 25 -4.08 -3.27 -5.85
N ILE A 26 -3.94 -4.54 -6.24
CA ILE A 26 -2.65 -5.25 -6.26
C ILE A 26 -1.65 -4.53 -7.16
N ARG A 27 -2.09 -4.01 -8.31
CA ARG A 27 -1.25 -3.19 -9.20
C ARG A 27 -0.84 -1.88 -8.52
N ALA A 28 -1.75 -1.22 -7.81
CA ALA A 28 -1.44 0.01 -7.06
C ALA A 28 -0.43 -0.22 -5.93
N VAL A 29 -0.53 -1.35 -5.23
CA VAL A 29 0.46 -1.75 -4.21
C VAL A 29 1.82 -2.03 -4.85
N ASN A 30 1.85 -2.81 -5.93
CA ASN A 30 3.08 -3.12 -6.64
C ASN A 30 3.75 -1.87 -7.22
N ASP A 31 2.97 -0.91 -7.73
CA ASP A 31 3.47 0.39 -8.16
C ASP A 31 4.11 1.13 -6.97
N ALA A 32 3.43 1.24 -5.83
CA ALA A 32 3.94 1.96 -4.66
C ALA A 32 5.29 1.41 -4.15
N ILE A 33 5.43 0.09 -4.01
CA ILE A 33 6.57 -0.53 -3.29
C ILE A 33 7.78 -0.87 -4.17
N ARG A 34 7.73 -0.63 -5.49
CA ARG A 34 8.80 -1.02 -6.43
C ARG A 34 9.74 0.11 -6.82
N HIS A 35 9.46 1.35 -6.39
CA HIS A 35 10.31 2.52 -6.69
C HIS A 35 11.28 2.87 -5.56
N SER A 36 11.21 2.18 -4.42
CA SER A 36 12.03 2.44 -3.23
C SER A 36 12.69 1.17 -2.70
N SER A 37 13.77 1.34 -1.94
CA SER A 37 14.40 0.28 -1.16
C SER A 37 14.59 0.72 0.29
N LEU A 38 14.06 -0.07 1.24
CA LEU A 38 14.22 0.17 2.68
C LEU A 38 15.49 -0.52 3.20
N THR A 39 16.67 0.02 2.87
CA THR A 39 17.97 -0.55 3.31
C THR A 39 18.20 -0.38 4.82
N LEU A 40 17.48 0.53 5.47
CA LEU A 40 17.57 0.82 6.91
C LEU A 40 17.50 -0.43 7.79
N PHE A 41 16.73 -1.45 7.39
CA PHE A 41 16.60 -2.68 8.18
C PHE A 41 17.92 -3.44 8.27
N THR A 42 18.66 -3.49 7.17
CA THR A 42 19.98 -4.12 7.13
C THR A 42 21.01 -3.22 7.79
N GLU A 43 21.04 -1.93 7.45
CA GLU A 43 22.06 -0.98 7.90
C GLU A 43 22.01 -0.70 9.41
N LEU A 44 20.80 -0.68 9.99
CA LEU A 44 20.58 -0.46 11.42
C LEU A 44 20.34 -1.77 12.19
N SER A 45 20.47 -2.93 11.55
CA SER A 45 20.21 -4.26 12.15
C SER A 45 18.83 -4.35 12.82
N LEU A 46 17.80 -3.78 12.19
CA LEU A 46 16.43 -3.78 12.67
C LEU A 46 15.66 -5.00 12.14
N ASN A 47 14.82 -5.60 12.99
CA ASN A 47 13.99 -6.74 12.61
C ASN A 47 12.76 -6.28 11.80
N PRO A 48 12.63 -6.62 10.50
CA PRO A 48 11.48 -6.21 9.69
C PRO A 48 10.13 -6.76 10.16
N ALA A 49 10.14 -7.84 10.96
CA ALA A 49 8.92 -8.43 11.51
C ALA A 49 8.24 -7.54 12.58
N GLU A 50 8.92 -6.52 13.10
CA GLU A 50 8.34 -5.54 14.03
C GLU A 50 7.65 -4.38 13.30
N MET A 51 7.85 -4.27 11.98
CA MET A 51 7.22 -3.23 11.17
C MET A 51 5.72 -3.49 11.05
N THR A 52 4.90 -2.49 11.35
CA THR A 52 3.48 -2.47 11.01
C THR A 52 3.29 -1.73 9.69
N VAL A 53 2.58 -2.32 8.74
CA VAL A 53 2.28 -1.69 7.45
C VAL A 53 0.79 -1.44 7.34
N LYS A 54 0.38 -0.17 7.32
CA LYS A 54 -1.00 0.22 7.07
C LYS A 54 -1.17 0.50 5.59
N VAL A 55 -2.04 -0.27 4.94
CA VAL A 55 -2.37 -0.10 3.52
C VAL A 55 -3.79 0.43 3.43
N THR A 56 -3.96 1.58 2.80
CA THR A 56 -5.26 2.14 2.45
C THR A 56 -5.43 2.11 0.95
N ILE A 57 -6.48 1.43 0.48
CA ILE A 57 -6.83 1.34 -0.93
C ILE A 57 -8.05 2.21 -1.21
N GLY A 58 -7.91 3.17 -2.14
CA GLY A 58 -9.00 3.99 -2.64
C GLY A 58 -9.59 3.39 -3.92
N ILE A 59 -10.86 2.94 -3.84
CA ILE A 59 -11.65 2.38 -4.96
C ILE A 59 -13.13 2.76 -4.82
N GLN A 60 -13.92 2.64 -5.89
CA GLN A 60 -15.33 3.04 -5.87
C GLN A 60 -16.22 2.14 -5.01
N GLU A 61 -15.92 0.84 -4.93
CA GLU A 61 -16.65 -0.15 -4.11
C GLU A 61 -15.73 -0.83 -3.07
N PRO A 62 -15.52 -0.22 -1.90
CA PRO A 62 -14.61 -0.75 -0.87
C PRO A 62 -14.94 -2.17 -0.40
N SER A 63 -16.22 -2.54 -0.35
CA SER A 63 -16.68 -3.88 0.06
C SER A 63 -16.32 -4.99 -0.93
N SER A 64 -15.98 -4.63 -2.18
CA SER A 64 -15.65 -5.58 -3.24
C SER A 64 -14.16 -5.95 -3.27
N LEU A 65 -13.35 -5.42 -2.34
CA LEU A 65 -11.91 -5.68 -2.27
C LEU A 65 -11.58 -6.92 -1.45
N ASP A 66 -10.78 -7.83 -2.03
CA ASP A 66 -10.12 -8.89 -1.26
C ASP A 66 -8.85 -8.34 -0.58
N THR A 67 -9.01 -7.89 0.66
CA THR A 67 -7.93 -7.31 1.46
C THR A 67 -6.82 -8.31 1.78
N LYS A 68 -7.12 -9.62 1.84
CA LYS A 68 -6.12 -10.65 2.12
C LYS A 68 -5.19 -10.85 0.93
N ARG A 69 -5.76 -10.88 -0.28
CA ARG A 69 -4.96 -10.95 -1.53
C ARG A 69 -4.05 -9.73 -1.68
N VAL A 70 -4.55 -8.53 -1.37
CA VAL A 70 -3.72 -7.31 -1.37
C VAL A 70 -2.61 -7.39 -0.32
N ALA A 71 -2.91 -7.87 0.89
CA ALA A 71 -1.91 -7.98 1.96
C ALA A 71 -0.77 -8.94 1.61
N ALA A 72 -1.08 -10.02 0.89
CA ALA A 72 -0.11 -11.04 0.47
C ALA A 72 0.95 -10.53 -0.52
N GLU A 73 0.73 -9.39 -1.17
CA GLU A 73 1.70 -8.78 -2.09
C GLU A 73 2.85 -8.08 -1.36
N LEU A 74 2.69 -7.75 -0.08
CA LEU A 74 3.75 -7.09 0.68
C LEU A 74 4.83 -8.10 1.10
N PRO A 75 6.11 -7.85 0.78
CA PRO A 75 7.18 -8.83 0.99
C PRO A 75 7.60 -9.00 2.45
N ARG A 76 7.20 -8.08 3.35
CA ARG A 76 7.60 -8.04 4.75
C ARG A 76 6.71 -7.12 5.58
N GLY A 77 6.81 -7.26 6.90
CA GLY A 77 6.04 -6.51 7.88
C GLY A 77 4.64 -7.07 8.08
N ASN A 78 3.93 -6.51 9.05
CA ASN A 78 2.58 -6.93 9.42
C ASN A 78 1.57 -6.03 8.72
N ALA A 79 1.08 -6.47 7.56
CA ALA A 79 0.16 -5.73 6.73
C ALA A 79 -1.26 -5.68 7.33
N LYS A 80 -1.83 -4.48 7.39
CA LYS A 80 -3.24 -4.22 7.68
C LYS A 80 -3.84 -3.43 6.52
N VAL A 81 -4.62 -4.10 5.69
CA VAL A 81 -5.24 -3.51 4.51
C VAL A 81 -6.65 -3.06 4.84
N THR A 82 -6.96 -1.82 4.47
CA THR A 82 -8.31 -1.24 4.54
C THR A 82 -8.68 -0.65 3.18
N ALA A 83 -9.97 -0.65 2.88
CA ALA A 83 -10.51 -0.04 1.68
C ALA A 83 -11.33 1.20 2.05
N ALA A 84 -11.23 2.25 1.26
CA ALA A 84 -12.00 3.48 1.39
C ALA A 84 -12.55 3.90 0.02
N LYS A 85 -13.67 4.62 0.02
CA LYS A 85 -14.24 5.13 -1.23
C LYS A 85 -13.26 6.14 -1.84
N GLY A 86 -12.84 5.89 -3.07
CA GLY A 86 -11.85 6.68 -3.80
C GLY A 86 -11.64 6.16 -5.22
N GLY A 87 -10.49 6.46 -5.82
CA GLY A 87 -10.17 6.00 -7.17
C GLY A 87 -11.22 6.44 -8.20
N GLN A 88 -11.36 5.69 -9.30
CA GLN A 88 -12.34 6.01 -10.34
C GLN A 88 -12.82 4.75 -11.08
N ASN A 89 -14.09 4.79 -11.51
CA ASN A 89 -14.62 3.90 -12.53
C ASN A 89 -14.85 4.72 -13.80
N ILE A 90 -14.26 4.29 -14.92
CA ILE A 90 -14.36 4.96 -16.21
C ILE A 90 -15.08 4.02 -17.17
N LEU A 91 -16.31 4.38 -17.54
CA LEU A 91 -17.10 3.64 -18.53
C LEU A 91 -16.50 3.85 -19.93
N SER A 92 -16.46 2.79 -20.74
CA SER A 92 -16.18 2.93 -22.16
C SER A 92 -17.29 3.72 -22.86
N ALA A 93 -16.98 4.34 -24.00
CA ALA A 93 -17.94 5.18 -24.73
C ALA A 93 -19.20 4.42 -25.19
N ASP A 94 -19.06 3.13 -25.45
CA ASP A 94 -20.14 2.21 -25.82
C ASP A 94 -20.80 1.52 -24.60
N GLY A 95 -20.32 1.77 -23.39
CA GLY A 95 -20.80 1.16 -22.14
C GLY A 95 -20.49 -0.33 -21.98
N SER A 96 -19.70 -0.94 -22.87
CA SER A 96 -19.42 -2.38 -22.86
C SER A 96 -18.44 -2.81 -21.75
N SER A 97 -17.65 -1.87 -21.22
CA SER A 97 -16.65 -2.15 -20.19
C SER A 97 -16.47 -0.97 -19.24
N THR A 98 -15.84 -1.24 -18.11
CA THR A 98 -15.44 -0.20 -17.16
C THR A 98 -14.00 -0.44 -16.77
N THR A 99 -13.17 0.58 -16.95
CA THR A 99 -11.84 0.64 -16.38
C THR A 99 -11.92 1.05 -14.92
N ILE A 100 -11.36 0.23 -14.05
CA ILE A 100 -11.18 0.51 -12.63
C ILE A 100 -9.82 1.17 -12.43
N VAL A 101 -9.79 2.24 -11.64
CA VAL A 101 -8.58 2.92 -11.17
C VAL A 101 -8.56 2.86 -9.65
N ALA A 102 -7.52 2.24 -9.09
CA ALA A 102 -7.27 2.13 -7.67
C ALA A 102 -6.04 2.97 -7.29
N THR A 103 -6.10 3.60 -6.11
CA THR A 103 -4.95 4.28 -5.49
C THR A 103 -4.55 3.57 -4.22
N ALA A 104 -3.26 3.46 -3.93
CA ALA A 104 -2.74 2.90 -2.69
C ALA A 104 -1.95 3.97 -1.91
N ALA A 105 -2.16 4.00 -0.59
CA ALA A 105 -1.30 4.67 0.37
C ALA A 105 -0.79 3.63 1.37
N ILE A 106 0.52 3.50 1.47
CA ILE A 106 1.21 2.47 2.26
C ILE A 106 2.09 3.16 3.28
N GLU A 107 1.68 3.12 4.53
CA GLU A 107 2.41 3.71 5.63
C GLU A 107 3.11 2.60 6.41
N ALA A 108 4.44 2.67 6.49
CA ALA A 108 5.21 1.79 7.36
C ALA A 108 5.50 2.48 8.69
N TYR A 109 5.26 1.75 9.77
CA TYR A 109 5.53 2.17 11.15
C TYR A 109 6.49 1.19 11.80
N TYR A 110 7.40 1.71 12.63
CA TYR A 110 8.37 0.91 13.37
C TYR A 110 8.48 1.40 14.81
N PRO A 111 8.67 0.51 15.81
CA PRO A 111 8.96 0.91 17.18
C PRO A 111 10.38 1.48 17.23
N ILE A 112 10.50 2.81 17.19
CA ILE A 112 11.78 3.51 17.24
C ILE A 112 11.92 4.16 18.60
N ASN A 113 13.04 3.90 19.28
CA ASN A 113 13.44 4.71 20.41
C ASN A 113 14.15 5.98 19.90
N GLN A 114 13.43 7.09 19.79
CA GLN A 114 13.99 8.36 19.29
C GLN A 114 15.22 8.82 20.09
N SER A 115 15.29 8.54 21.39
CA SER A 115 16.45 8.92 22.23
C SER A 115 17.75 8.19 21.85
N ALA A 116 17.67 7.11 21.07
CA ALA A 116 18.85 6.39 20.57
C ALA A 116 19.49 7.07 19.34
N TYR A 117 18.82 8.07 18.75
CA TYR A 117 19.26 8.71 17.50
C TYR A 117 19.36 10.22 17.68
N LYS A 118 20.33 10.83 17.00
CA LYS A 118 20.47 12.28 16.86
C LYS A 118 20.79 12.61 15.41
N LEU A 119 20.44 13.82 14.98
CA LEU A 119 20.93 14.33 13.70
C LEU A 119 22.46 14.43 13.77
N SER A 120 23.14 14.02 12.72
CA SER A 120 24.54 14.38 12.54
C SER A 120 24.64 15.85 12.17
N ASP A 121 25.70 16.52 12.64
CA ASP A 121 26.04 17.89 12.25
C ASP A 121 26.35 17.98 10.74
#